data_AF-A0A820YYD0-F1
#
_entry.id   AF-A0A820YYD0-F1
#
_cell.length_a   1.000
_cell.length_b   1.000
_cell.length_c   1.000
_cell.angle_alpha   90.00
_cell.angle_beta   90.00
_cell.angle_gamma   90.00
#
_symmetry.space_group_name_H-M   'P 1'
#
loop_
_entity.id
_entity.type
_entity.pdbx_description
1 polymer ?
#
loop_
_entity_poly.entity_id
_entity_poly.type
_entity_poly.pdbx_seq_one_letter_code
_entity_poly.pdbx_strand_id
1 'polypeptide(L)'
;KIRSSSKDGITVTLDFFDDILIPSTKLQHPSRFIEAEQTWAWQYETDDETHDLVMDIGEEIRFRVVQEIFEDTAPKEMPNNNGSITQTTNDDDKKVPYTIIGSISEPGLGLKSWWIETS
;
A
#
# COMPACT_ATOMS: atom_id res chain seq x y z
N LYS A 1 7.93 -1.25 -7.15
CA LYS A 1 6.86 -0.87 -8.13
C LYS A 1 5.51 -0.91 -7.44
N ILE A 2 4.49 -0.21 -7.95
CA ILE A 2 3.12 -0.40 -7.46
C ILE A 2 2.66 -1.80 -7.87
N ARG A 3 2.25 -2.63 -6.90
CA ARG A 3 1.79 -4.01 -7.12
C ARG A 3 0.27 -4.06 -7.29
N SER A 4 -0.45 -3.34 -6.45
CA SER A 4 -1.92 -3.28 -6.45
C SER A 4 -2.39 -2.01 -5.75
N SER A 5 -3.66 -1.67 -5.98
CA SER A 5 -4.32 -0.51 -5.36
C SER A 5 -5.70 -0.89 -4.85
N SER A 6 -6.11 -0.27 -3.75
CA SER A 6 -7.45 -0.38 -3.15
C SER A 6 -7.84 0.94 -2.49
N LYS A 7 -9.06 1.01 -1.94
CA LYS A 7 -9.50 2.17 -1.14
C LYS A 7 -8.66 2.41 0.12
N ASP A 8 -7.96 1.39 0.61
CA ASP A 8 -7.12 1.51 1.80
C ASP A 8 -5.73 2.09 1.48
N GLY A 9 -5.30 2.07 0.21
CA GLY A 9 -4.03 2.62 -0.23
C GLY A 9 -3.44 1.91 -1.44
N ILE A 10 -2.12 1.95 -1.57
CA ILE A 10 -1.36 1.21 -2.60
C ILE A 10 -0.40 0.22 -1.93
N THR A 11 -0.32 -0.97 -2.51
CA THR A 11 0.66 -1.98 -2.12
C THR A 11 1.86 -1.87 -3.04
N VAL A 12 3.06 -1.88 -2.46
CA VAL A 12 4.32 -1.79 -3.19
C VAL A 12 5.04 -3.12 -3.10
N THR A 13 5.66 -3.51 -4.21
CA THR A 13 6.58 -4.64 -4.27
C THR A 13 8.01 -4.14 -4.44
N LEU A 14 8.92 -4.73 -3.68
CA LEU A 14 10.32 -4.90 -4.02
C LEU A 14 10.47 -6.30 -4.60
N ASP A 15 11.37 -6.50 -5.57
CA ASP A 15 11.51 -7.79 -6.26
C ASP A 15 11.64 -9.02 -5.31
N PHE A 16 12.07 -8.80 -4.07
CA PHE A 16 12.20 -9.82 -3.02
C PHE A 16 11.21 -9.67 -1.83
N PHE A 17 10.36 -8.63 -1.80
CA PHE A 17 9.49 -8.32 -0.66
C PHE A 17 8.21 -7.56 -1.07
N ASP A 18 7.04 -8.12 -0.75
CA ASP A 18 5.73 -7.63 -1.22
C ASP A 18 4.85 -6.99 -0.14
N ASP A 19 5.19 -7.13 1.13
CA ASP A 19 4.35 -6.74 2.26
C ASP A 19 4.59 -5.27 2.66
N ILE A 20 4.46 -4.37 1.67
CA ILE A 20 4.61 -2.91 1.84
C ILE A 20 3.28 -2.24 1.51
N LEU A 21 2.72 -1.52 2.48
CA LEU A 21 1.51 -0.73 2.32
C LEU A 21 1.81 0.76 2.46
N ILE A 22 1.37 1.57 1.49
CA ILE A 22 1.25 3.02 1.65
C ILE A 22 -0.25 3.31 1.80
N PRO A 23 -0.73 3.57 3.02
CA PRO A 23 -2.16 3.79 3.25
C PRO A 23 -2.61 5.10 2.61
N SER A 24 -3.90 5.20 2.30
CA SER A 24 -4.52 6.38 1.67
C SER A 24 -4.22 7.69 2.42
N THR A 25 -4.16 7.63 3.75
CA THR A 25 -3.81 8.76 4.62
C THR A 25 -2.36 9.26 4.48
N LYS A 26 -1.48 8.45 3.87
CA LYS A 26 -0.05 8.72 3.64
C LYS A 26 0.28 8.90 2.14
N LEU A 27 -0.74 9.04 1.30
CA LEU A 27 -0.58 9.47 -0.08
C LEU A 27 -0.36 10.99 -0.17
N GLN A 28 -0.12 11.46 -1.40
CA GLN A 28 -0.08 12.90 -1.66
C GLN A 28 -1.44 13.55 -1.45
N HIS A 29 -1.42 14.83 -1.07
CA HIS A 29 -2.65 15.59 -0.80
C HIS A 29 -2.78 16.77 -1.76
N PRO A 30 -3.99 17.04 -2.30
CA PRO A 30 -5.17 16.18 -2.23
C PRO A 30 -5.04 14.93 -3.13
N SER A 31 -5.57 13.77 -2.72
CA SER A 31 -5.66 12.58 -3.58
C SER A 31 -7.05 11.96 -3.55
N ARG A 32 -7.41 11.29 -4.65
CA ARG A 32 -8.70 10.62 -4.83
C ARG A 32 -8.54 9.21 -5.36
N PHE A 33 -9.41 8.31 -4.92
CA PHE A 33 -9.52 6.97 -5.49
C PHE A 33 -10.48 6.98 -6.68
N ILE A 34 -10.04 6.46 -7.81
CA ILE A 34 -10.82 6.34 -9.04
C ILE A 34 -11.42 4.93 -9.10
N GLU A 35 -12.66 4.78 -8.62
CA GLU A 35 -13.28 3.45 -8.45
C GLU A 35 -13.43 2.67 -9.76
N ALA A 36 -13.65 3.35 -10.89
CA ALA A 36 -13.74 2.71 -12.20
C ALA A 36 -12.41 2.07 -12.64
N GLU A 37 -11.28 2.64 -12.23
CA GLU A 37 -9.94 2.23 -12.62
C GLU A 37 -9.21 1.47 -11.50
N GLN A 38 -9.78 1.44 -10.28
CA GLN A 38 -9.16 0.90 -9.08
C GLN A 38 -7.74 1.45 -8.86
N THR A 39 -7.56 2.76 -9.03
CA THR A 39 -6.28 3.46 -8.89
C THR A 39 -6.42 4.74 -8.06
N TRP A 40 -5.30 5.26 -7.57
CA TRP A 40 -5.24 6.57 -6.91
C TRP A 40 -4.73 7.63 -7.88
N ALA A 41 -5.26 8.84 -7.77
CA ALA A 41 -4.73 10.02 -8.43
C ALA A 41 -4.36 11.08 -7.40
N TRP A 42 -3.17 11.65 -7.54
CA TRP A 42 -2.79 12.88 -6.85
C TRP A 42 -3.32 14.06 -7.66
N GLN A 43 -4.11 14.92 -7.00
CA GLN A 43 -4.64 16.14 -7.58
C GLN A 43 -3.61 17.26 -7.37
N TYR A 44 -2.85 17.57 -8.41
CA TYR A 44 -1.87 18.63 -8.40
C TYR A 44 -2.50 19.92 -8.93
N GLU A 45 -2.67 20.90 -8.03
CA GLU A 45 -3.23 22.21 -8.38
C GLU A 45 -2.12 23.15 -8.85
N THR A 46 -2.36 23.80 -9.98
CA THR A 46 -1.59 24.94 -10.49
C THR A 46 -2.49 26.17 -10.53
N ASP A 47 -1.92 27.35 -10.77
CA ASP A 47 -2.68 28.61 -10.77
C ASP A 47 -3.85 28.63 -11.78
N ASP A 48 -3.74 27.84 -12.86
CA ASP A 48 -4.70 27.83 -13.96
C ASP A 48 -5.54 26.54 -14.02
N GLU A 49 -5.01 25.39 -13.58
CA GLU A 49 -5.65 24.08 -13.75
C GLU A 49 -5.32 23.07 -12.63
N THR A 50 -6.22 22.09 -12.43
CA THR A 50 -5.97 20.90 -11.60
C THR A 50 -5.61 19.71 -12.48
N HIS A 51 -4.43 19.13 -12.25
CA HIS A 51 -3.96 17.94 -12.96
C HIS A 51 -4.12 16.69 -12.09
N ASP A 52 -4.70 15.64 -12.65
CA ASP A 52 -4.74 14.32 -12.02
C ASP A 52 -3.50 13.51 -12.42
N LEU A 53 -2.61 13.25 -11.46
CA LEU A 53 -1.43 12.41 -11.61
C LEU A 53 -1.74 11.01 -11.08
N VAL A 54 -2.02 10.08 -12.00
CA VAL A 54 -2.42 8.70 -11.68
C VAL A 54 -1.25 7.86 -11.16
N MET A 55 -1.54 6.98 -10.20
CA MET A 55 -0.60 6.04 -9.58
C MET A 55 -0.76 4.65 -10.20
N ASP A 56 -0.31 4.48 -11.44
CA ASP A 56 -0.52 3.24 -12.20
C ASP A 56 0.19 2.01 -11.62
N ILE A 57 -0.48 0.85 -11.72
CA ILE A 57 0.09 -0.44 -11.34
C ILE A 57 1.28 -0.75 -12.25
N GLY A 58 2.39 -1.20 -11.66
CA GLY A 58 3.63 -1.52 -12.35
C GLY A 58 4.65 -0.38 -12.39
N GLU A 59 4.24 0.85 -12.09
CA GLU A 59 5.13 2.01 -12.12
C GLU A 59 6.16 2.03 -10.98
N GLU A 60 7.29 2.67 -11.25
CA GLU A 60 8.35 2.85 -10.25
C GLU A 60 7.99 3.99 -9.30
N ILE A 61 8.01 3.69 -8.01
CA ILE A 61 7.62 4.61 -6.94
C ILE A 61 8.76 4.78 -5.94
N ARG A 62 9.03 6.03 -5.54
CA ARG A 62 9.88 6.37 -4.39
C ARG A 62 8.97 6.59 -3.19
N PHE A 63 9.24 5.90 -2.10
CA PHE A 63 8.50 6.06 -0.85
C PHE A 63 9.48 6.09 0.33
N ARG A 64 9.03 6.64 1.44
CA ARG A 64 9.77 6.62 2.70
C ARG A 64 9.12 5.61 3.64
N VAL A 65 9.93 4.78 4.29
CA VAL A 65 9.46 3.92 5.38
C VAL A 65 9.14 4.79 6.59
N VAL A 66 7.93 4.63 7.13
CA VAL A 66 7.47 5.38 8.32
C VAL A 66 7.18 4.47 9.51
N GLN A 67 6.91 3.18 9.29
CA GLN A 67 6.69 2.21 10.35
C GLN A 67 7.00 0.79 9.86
N GLU A 68 7.45 -0.04 10.81
CA GLU A 68 7.66 -1.47 10.65
C GLU A 68 6.77 -2.21 11.66
N ILE A 69 6.08 -3.26 11.20
CA ILE A 69 5.17 -4.05 12.03
C ILE A 69 5.64 -5.50 11.98
N PHE A 70 5.91 -6.06 13.15
CA PHE A 70 6.24 -7.48 13.32
C PHE A 70 5.09 -8.16 14.06
N GLU A 71 4.56 -9.22 13.47
CA GLU A 71 3.52 -10.02 14.09
C GLU A 71 4.08 -11.40 14.45
N ASP A 72 3.81 -11.84 15.69
CA ASP A 72 4.16 -13.18 16.12
C ASP A 72 3.27 -14.21 15.41
N THR A 73 3.90 -15.03 14.58
CA THR A 73 3.25 -16.10 13.81
C THR A 73 3.47 -17.48 14.44
N ALA A 74 3.89 -17.52 15.71
CA ALA A 74 3.91 -18.76 16.47
C ALA A 74 2.56 -19.48 16.35
N PRO A 75 2.55 -20.81 16.13
CA PRO A 75 1.31 -21.57 16.10
C PRO A 75 0.57 -21.34 17.42
N LYS A 76 -0.62 -20.73 17.36
CA LYS A 76 -1.49 -20.62 18.55
C LYS A 76 -1.78 -22.05 19.00
N GLU A 77 -1.41 -22.39 20.23
CA GLU A 77 -1.65 -23.73 20.79
C GLU A 77 -3.13 -24.08 20.59
N MET A 78 -3.41 -25.18 19.88
CA MET A 78 -4.78 -25.66 19.75
C MET A 78 -5.27 -26.03 21.17
N PRO A 79 -6.40 -25.49 21.64
CA PRO A 79 -6.95 -25.93 22.91
C PRO A 79 -7.25 -27.42 22.78
N ASN A 80 -6.58 -28.21 23.63
CA ASN A 80 -6.73 -29.64 23.70
C ASN A 80 -8.13 -29.95 24.21
N ASN A 81 -9.13 -29.94 23.33
CA ASN A 81 -10.51 -30.25 23.70
C ASN A 81 -11.05 -31.41 22.88
N ASN A 82 -11.25 -32.49 23.61
CA ASN A 82 -11.83 -33.74 23.17
C ASN A 82 -13.30 -33.48 22.76
N GLY A 83 -13.55 -33.30 21.46
CA GLY A 83 -14.90 -33.35 20.89
C GLY A 83 -15.41 -32.07 20.23
N SER A 84 -15.99 -32.27 19.05
CA SER A 84 -16.69 -31.31 18.18
C SER A 84 -15.83 -30.51 17.20
N ILE A 85 -15.82 -31.02 15.97
CA ILE A 85 -15.41 -30.38 14.73
C ILE A 85 -16.22 -29.08 14.53
N THR A 86 -15.52 -27.95 14.52
CA THR A 86 -15.83 -26.80 13.67
C THR A 86 -14.51 -26.09 13.39
N GLN A 87 -13.70 -26.68 12.50
CA GLN A 87 -12.68 -25.92 11.79
C GLN A 87 -13.40 -25.05 10.76
N THR A 88 -13.83 -23.86 11.15
CA THR A 88 -13.90 -22.74 10.22
C THR A 88 -12.52 -22.11 10.23
N THR A 89 -11.57 -22.72 9.51
CA THR A 89 -10.34 -22.03 9.13
C THR A 89 -10.75 -20.96 8.13
N ASN A 90 -11.17 -19.80 8.62
CA ASN A 90 -11.23 -18.62 7.79
C ASN A 90 -9.79 -18.36 7.31
N ASP A 91 -9.58 -18.38 6.00
CA ASP A 91 -8.31 -18.05 5.35
C ASP A 91 -7.80 -16.63 5.68
N ASP A 92 -8.58 -15.84 6.43
CA ASP A 92 -8.31 -14.46 6.85
C ASP A 92 -7.29 -14.30 8.00
N ASP A 93 -6.83 -15.39 8.63
CA ASP A 93 -5.92 -15.32 9.79
C ASP A 93 -4.45 -15.62 9.43
N LYS A 94 -4.08 -15.60 8.14
CA LYS A 94 -2.66 -15.53 7.71
C LYS A 94 -2.14 -14.11 7.89
N LYS A 95 -1.93 -13.76 9.16
CA LYS A 95 -1.21 -12.55 9.56
C LYS A 95 0.22 -12.59 9.00
N VAL A 96 0.55 -11.59 8.19
CA VAL A 96 1.89 -11.46 7.60
C VAL A 96 2.89 -11.13 8.72
N PRO A 97 3.97 -11.92 8.90
CA PRO A 97 4.87 -11.77 10.04
C PRO A 97 5.64 -10.45 10.05
N TYR A 98 5.80 -9.83 8.89
CA TYR A 98 6.49 -8.56 8.74
C TYR A 98 5.78 -7.71 7.69
N THR A 99 5.45 -6.47 8.06
CA THR A 99 4.81 -5.50 7.17
C THR A 99 5.49 -4.15 7.31
N ILE A 100 5.76 -3.50 6.19
CA ILE A 100 6.31 -2.15 6.13
C ILE A 100 5.18 -1.18 5.77
N ILE A 101 5.09 -0.08 6.52
CA ILE A 101 4.20 1.03 6.19
C ILE A 101 5.05 2.16 5.60
N GLY A 102 4.68 2.58 4.39
CA GLY A 102 5.31 3.66 3.66
C GLY A 102 4.50 4.96 3.68
N SER A 103 5.15 6.05 3.28
CA SER A 103 4.53 7.32 2.96
C SER A 103 5.10 7.88 1.66
N ILE A 104 4.26 8.57 0.90
CA ILE A 104 4.68 9.39 -0.22
C ILE A 104 4.28 10.86 -0.07
N SER A 105 3.77 11.28 1.10
CA SER A 105 3.22 12.63 1.33
C SER A 105 4.21 13.81 1.26
N GLU A 106 5.48 13.57 0.93
CA GLU A 106 6.56 14.57 0.95
C GLU A 106 7.03 14.87 -0.49
N PRO A 107 7.52 16.10 -0.79
CA PRO A 107 8.06 16.43 -2.11
C PRO A 107 9.17 15.47 -2.55
N GLY A 108 9.18 15.10 -3.84
CA GLY A 108 10.16 14.16 -4.41
C GLY A 108 9.85 12.67 -4.18
N LEU A 109 8.76 12.34 -3.47
CA LEU A 109 8.21 10.98 -3.31
C LEU A 109 7.00 10.76 -4.23
N GLY A 110 6.60 9.50 -4.41
CA GLY A 110 5.59 9.10 -5.38
C GLY A 110 6.23 8.54 -6.65
N LEU A 111 5.51 8.56 -7.77
CA LEU A 111 6.04 7.98 -9.01
C LEU A 111 7.28 8.72 -9.47
N LYS A 112 8.29 7.99 -9.95
CA LYS A 112 9.52 8.61 -10.48
C LYS A 112 9.23 9.50 -11.69
N SER A 113 8.22 9.15 -12.47
CA SER A 113 7.76 9.91 -13.64
C SER A 113 7.25 11.31 -13.30
N TRP A 114 6.83 11.57 -12.05
CA TRP A 114 6.36 12.90 -11.63
C TRP A 114 7.48 13.92 -11.45
N TRP A 115 8.72 13.45 -11.26
CA TRP A 115 9.84 14.29 -10.79
C TRP A 115 10.99 14.36 -11.80
N ILE A 116 10.74 14.07 -13.07
CA ILE A 116 11.80 14.08 -14.08
C ILE A 116 12.32 15.52 -14.24
N GLU A 117 13.54 15.76 -13.77
CA GLU A 117 14.31 16.95 -14.12
C GLU A 117 14.65 16.87 -15.61
N THR A 118 14.12 17.77 -16.42
CA THR A 118 14.74 18.11 -17.71
C THR A 118 16.13 18.64 -17.42
N SER A 119 17.14 17.79 -17.66
CA SER A 119 18.55 18.18 -17.72
C SER A 119 18.85 18.95 -18.99
#